data_AF-K9FT58-F1
#
_entry.id   AF-K9FT58-F1
#
_cell.length_a   1.000
_cell.length_b   1.000
_cell.length_c   1.000
_cell.angle_alpha   90.00
_cell.angle_beta   90.00
_cell.angle_gamma   90.00
#
_symmetry.space_group_name_H-M   'P 1'
#
loop_
_entity.id
_entity.type
_entity.pdbx_description
1 polymer ?
#
loop_
_entity_poly.entity_id
_entity_poly.type
_entity_poly.pdbx_seq_one_letter_code
_entity_poly.pdbx_strand_id
1 'polypeptide(L)'
;MPRHPTKEMRGMSSTLNPREDMNDSKATLHVPLEADTSATADIQPAPITVVRHVGSLITEPVTTGENDSLRENMTELGLDSDSFASVFQRGFEQIASWYPFPNETLTDLKQNHPLLFAVCLLAGIRATADLNRTNLHITLHTLVKTHLGMKTLDTPIDISTIHAMLLFSAWSFGPLVPGGRYIDSWLMSSTTITHCMLSFPLSRLVSQVGVYDDSNRNMCRMWIQASLVHLKYAIGTGRPSVVSCDRLHQWTEIVKYPGFQTFDRIIAAELKLYIHLYEAIYHNVSSVPEAWENVNTWGRTYFGESNVLRWAHCCASLILSRWELAKQNQSISPSSLVRNERINELTETVICHAQLVLREIFVLCTSETAFVRPTYDYLLAAYAGVTLAEYCASIPDVHATYTLMEDVRTQAKIPKSIEGVFSWATNVVQKKAKDILDSKATIIPDDSFYSYPGSVTDWAPFRFIDSMPASDWDGVNGSMHQF
;
A
#
# COMPACT_ATOMS: atom_id res chain seq x y z
N MET A 1 -68.78 3.62 -41.36
CA MET A 1 -68.47 3.02 -42.69
C MET A 1 -68.16 4.15 -43.66
N PRO A 2 -67.26 4.01 -44.65
CA PRO A 2 -65.86 3.57 -44.63
C PRO A 2 -64.92 4.59 -45.35
N ARG A 3 -63.64 4.23 -45.50
CA ARG A 3 -62.66 4.64 -46.55
C ARG A 3 -61.72 5.85 -46.32
N HIS A 4 -60.43 5.51 -46.15
CA HIS A 4 -59.27 6.21 -46.74
C HIS A 4 -59.37 6.26 -48.27
N PRO A 5 -58.76 7.26 -48.97
CA PRO A 5 -57.37 7.17 -49.46
C PRO A 5 -56.57 8.50 -49.43
N THR A 6 -55.29 8.52 -49.04
CA THR A 6 -54.03 8.59 -49.84
C THR A 6 -53.77 9.79 -50.77
N LYS A 7 -52.63 10.44 -50.47
CA LYS A 7 -51.47 10.79 -51.31
C LYS A 7 -51.38 12.10 -52.12
N GLU A 8 -50.36 12.86 -51.70
CA GLU A 8 -49.23 13.45 -52.46
C GLU A 8 -49.51 14.40 -53.63
N MET A 9 -49.03 15.64 -53.50
CA MET A 9 -48.24 16.39 -54.51
C MET A 9 -47.51 17.53 -53.75
N ARG A 10 -46.17 17.47 -53.64
CA ARG A 10 -45.15 17.95 -54.59
C ARG A 10 -44.93 19.48 -54.52
N GLY A 11 -43.89 19.84 -53.76
CA GLY A 11 -42.82 20.80 -54.12
C GLY A 11 -43.16 22.27 -54.35
N MET A 12 -42.50 23.16 -53.60
CA MET A 12 -41.89 24.43 -54.06
C MET A 12 -41.07 25.00 -52.88
N SER A 13 -39.74 25.05 -53.01
CA SER A 13 -38.96 26.27 -53.27
C SER A 13 -39.13 27.40 -52.25
N SER A 14 -38.06 27.60 -51.49
CA SER A 14 -37.39 28.86 -51.14
C SER A 14 -38.24 30.11 -50.90
N THR A 15 -38.07 30.71 -49.72
CA THR A 15 -38.08 32.18 -49.57
C THR A 15 -37.16 32.61 -48.42
N LEU A 16 -36.36 33.63 -48.72
CA LEU A 16 -35.44 34.32 -47.82
C LEU A 16 -36.19 35.21 -46.81
N ASN A 17 -35.71 35.20 -45.55
CA ASN A 17 -35.47 36.30 -44.57
C ASN A 17 -36.61 37.31 -44.23
N PRO A 18 -36.74 37.86 -43.00
CA PRO A 18 -35.63 38.58 -42.32
C PRO A 18 -35.60 38.69 -40.76
N ARG A 19 -34.41 39.08 -40.27
CA ARG A 19 -34.02 39.98 -39.13
C ARG A 19 -35.09 40.34 -38.09
N GLU A 20 -34.91 39.98 -36.82
CA GLU A 20 -34.15 40.65 -35.71
C GLU A 20 -35.16 41.20 -34.71
N ASP A 21 -35.22 40.66 -33.48
CA ASP A 21 -34.93 41.44 -32.27
C ASP A 21 -35.12 40.64 -30.96
N MET A 22 -34.06 40.73 -30.14
CA MET A 22 -33.98 40.87 -28.69
C MET A 22 -34.54 39.81 -27.71
N ASN A 23 -33.57 39.24 -26.96
CA ASN A 23 -33.56 38.89 -25.53
C ASN A 23 -34.67 38.03 -24.94
N ASP A 24 -34.31 36.80 -24.49
CA ASP A 24 -34.17 36.55 -23.06
C ASP A 24 -33.47 35.21 -22.72
N SER A 25 -32.39 35.31 -21.95
CA SER A 25 -32.02 34.41 -20.86
C SER A 25 -31.99 32.88 -21.06
N LYS A 26 -30.81 32.33 -21.41
CA LYS A 26 -30.30 31.09 -20.78
C LYS A 26 -28.77 31.01 -20.87
N ALA A 27 -28.13 30.95 -19.71
CA ALA A 27 -26.70 30.77 -19.55
C ALA A 27 -26.23 29.47 -20.23
N THR A 28 -25.53 29.60 -21.35
CA THR A 28 -24.75 28.56 -21.99
C THR A 28 -23.44 28.41 -21.20
N LEU A 29 -23.36 27.34 -20.40
CA LEU A 29 -22.10 26.80 -19.93
C LEU A 29 -21.28 26.40 -21.16
N HIS A 30 -20.18 27.12 -21.36
CA HIS A 30 -19.14 26.80 -22.32
C HIS A 30 -18.69 25.35 -22.09
N VAL A 31 -18.95 24.47 -23.06
CA VAL A 31 -18.24 23.20 -23.19
C VAL A 31 -16.94 23.51 -23.93
N PRO A 32 -15.76 23.29 -23.34
CA PRO A 32 -14.52 23.32 -24.10
C PRO A 32 -14.50 22.15 -25.08
N LEU A 33 -14.35 22.50 -26.34
CA LEU A 33 -14.19 21.62 -27.49
C LEU A 33 -12.86 20.87 -27.36
N GLU A 34 -12.95 19.55 -27.52
CA GLU A 34 -11.93 18.59 -27.95
C GLU A 34 -10.51 19.12 -28.19
N ALA A 35 -9.61 18.82 -27.25
CA ALA A 35 -8.22 18.51 -27.54
C ALA A 35 -7.67 17.59 -26.43
N ASP A 36 -7.13 16.44 -26.85
CA ASP A 36 -6.37 15.45 -26.07
C ASP A 36 -7.13 14.52 -25.11
N THR A 37 -8.19 13.88 -25.59
CA THR A 37 -8.59 12.54 -25.10
C THR A 37 -7.80 11.45 -25.81
N SER A 38 -6.56 11.20 -25.37
CA SER A 38 -5.82 9.96 -25.68
C SER A 38 -6.25 8.81 -24.75
N ALA A 39 -7.57 8.60 -24.61
CA ALA A 39 -8.14 7.58 -23.71
C ALA A 39 -9.12 6.64 -24.44
N THR A 40 -8.91 6.41 -25.74
CA THR A 40 -9.72 5.49 -26.55
C THR A 40 -8.87 4.65 -27.51
N ALA A 41 -7.79 4.07 -27.01
CA ALA A 41 -7.19 2.90 -27.64
C ALA A 41 -7.72 1.63 -26.95
N ASP A 42 -8.23 0.70 -27.76
CA ASP A 42 -8.62 -0.68 -27.45
C ASP A 42 -10.00 -0.97 -26.84
N ILE A 43 -10.99 -1.12 -27.74
CA ILE A 43 -11.97 -2.21 -27.61
C ILE A 43 -12.01 -2.99 -28.93
N GLN A 44 -10.88 -3.62 -29.30
CA GLN A 44 -10.97 -4.94 -29.93
C GLN A 44 -10.75 -5.95 -28.81
N PRO A 45 -11.63 -6.96 -28.64
CA PRO A 45 -11.44 -7.92 -27.57
C PRO A 45 -10.15 -8.69 -27.85
N ALA A 46 -9.20 -8.61 -26.90
CA ALA A 46 -7.88 -9.21 -27.05
C ALA A 46 -8.01 -10.68 -27.46
N PRO A 47 -7.32 -11.15 -28.51
CA PRO A 47 -7.58 -12.47 -29.09
C PRO A 47 -7.54 -13.62 -28.08
N ILE A 48 -6.61 -13.57 -27.12
CA ILE A 48 -6.48 -14.59 -26.07
C ILE A 48 -7.66 -14.55 -25.08
N THR A 49 -8.18 -13.36 -24.75
CA THR A 49 -9.35 -13.20 -23.89
C THR A 49 -10.59 -13.79 -24.55
N VAL A 50 -10.77 -13.57 -25.86
CA VAL A 50 -11.85 -14.19 -26.64
C VAL A 50 -11.72 -15.71 -26.64
N VAL A 51 -10.52 -16.23 -26.93
CA VAL A 51 -10.26 -17.69 -26.94
C VAL A 51 -10.54 -18.32 -25.57
N ARG A 52 -10.09 -17.69 -24.48
CA ARG A 52 -10.34 -18.18 -23.11
C ARG A 52 -11.81 -18.11 -22.72
N HIS A 53 -12.50 -17.02 -23.07
CA HIS A 53 -13.93 -16.89 -22.81
C HIS A 53 -14.73 -17.95 -23.56
N VAL A 54 -14.48 -18.11 -24.86
CA VAL A 54 -15.11 -19.17 -25.67
C VAL A 54 -14.74 -20.56 -25.13
N GLY A 55 -13.48 -20.78 -24.75
CA GLY A 55 -13.03 -22.00 -24.08
C GLY A 55 -13.84 -22.32 -22.83
N SER A 56 -14.03 -21.34 -21.94
CA SER A 56 -14.82 -21.50 -20.70
C SER A 56 -16.30 -21.82 -20.92
N LEU A 57 -16.86 -21.47 -22.09
CA LEU A 57 -18.23 -21.83 -22.46
C LEU A 57 -18.32 -23.26 -23.03
N ILE A 58 -17.21 -23.83 -23.48
CA ILE A 58 -17.13 -25.15 -24.13
C ILE A 58 -16.66 -26.23 -23.15
N THR A 59 -15.75 -25.89 -22.24
CA THR A 59 -15.29 -26.79 -21.18
C THR A 59 -16.06 -26.53 -19.89
N GLU A 60 -16.63 -27.58 -19.28
CA GLU A 60 -17.15 -27.47 -17.92
C GLU A 60 -16.02 -27.06 -16.96
N PRO A 61 -16.27 -26.13 -16.03
CA PRO A 61 -15.28 -25.77 -15.03
C PRO A 61 -14.94 -27.00 -14.17
N VAL A 62 -13.66 -27.38 -14.15
CA VAL A 62 -13.15 -28.40 -13.23
C VAL A 62 -13.08 -27.77 -11.84
N THR A 63 -14.19 -27.78 -11.11
CA THR A 63 -14.30 -27.18 -9.77
C THR A 63 -14.68 -28.22 -8.72
N THR A 64 -13.88 -29.25 -8.45
CA THR A 64 -14.31 -30.26 -7.47
C THR A 64 -13.17 -31.08 -6.86
N GLY A 65 -12.18 -30.44 -6.23
CA GLY A 65 -11.22 -31.18 -5.42
C GLY A 65 -10.37 -30.32 -4.50
N GLU A 66 -9.95 -29.14 -4.96
CA GLU A 66 -9.05 -28.27 -4.18
C GLU A 66 -9.75 -27.61 -2.99
N ASN A 67 -10.96 -27.09 -3.18
CA ASN A 67 -11.75 -26.49 -2.10
C ASN A 67 -12.18 -27.54 -1.08
N ASP A 68 -12.51 -28.76 -1.53
CA ASP A 68 -12.86 -29.87 -0.65
C ASP A 68 -11.63 -30.36 0.13
N SER A 69 -10.47 -30.50 -0.53
CA SER A 69 -9.21 -30.80 0.15
C SER A 69 -8.83 -29.73 1.18
N LEU A 70 -9.02 -28.44 0.87
CA LEU A 70 -8.79 -27.37 1.84
C LEU A 70 -9.73 -27.49 3.05
N ARG A 71 -11.00 -27.80 2.82
CA ARG A 71 -12.00 -28.00 3.89
C ARG A 71 -11.64 -29.21 4.76
N GLU A 72 -11.28 -30.35 4.16
CA GLU A 72 -10.82 -31.55 4.86
C GLU A 72 -9.60 -31.24 5.74
N ASN A 73 -8.57 -30.59 5.17
CA ASN A 73 -7.38 -30.18 5.92
C ASN A 73 -7.71 -29.24 7.09
N MET A 74 -8.65 -28.31 6.93
CA MET A 74 -9.09 -27.42 8.02
C MET A 74 -9.85 -28.19 9.11
N THR A 75 -10.66 -29.19 8.74
CA THR A 75 -11.35 -30.08 9.68
C THR A 75 -10.36 -30.92 10.48
N GLU A 76 -9.33 -31.48 9.83
CA GLU A 76 -8.25 -32.21 10.51
C GLU A 76 -7.47 -31.34 11.52
N LEU A 77 -7.33 -30.05 11.24
CA LEU A 77 -6.72 -29.08 12.15
C LEU A 77 -7.63 -28.66 13.32
N GLY A 78 -8.88 -29.16 13.39
CA GLY A 78 -9.84 -28.82 14.42
C GLY A 78 -10.44 -27.40 14.27
N LEU A 79 -10.25 -26.76 13.11
CA LEU A 79 -10.74 -25.42 12.82
C LEU A 79 -12.26 -25.38 12.53
N ASP A 80 -12.89 -26.56 12.48
CA ASP A 80 -14.30 -26.75 12.18
C ASP A 80 -15.23 -26.45 13.38
N SER A 81 -14.71 -26.40 14.61
CA SER A 81 -15.55 -26.18 15.79
C SER A 81 -16.00 -24.72 15.95
N ASP A 82 -17.29 -24.51 16.23
CA ASP A 82 -17.89 -23.17 16.42
C ASP A 82 -17.21 -22.37 17.53
N SER A 83 -16.67 -23.06 18.54
CA SER A 83 -15.89 -22.44 19.61
C SER A 83 -14.60 -21.79 19.10
N PHE A 84 -13.95 -22.41 18.12
CA PHE A 84 -12.69 -21.93 17.55
C PHE A 84 -12.92 -20.71 16.66
N ALA A 85 -13.94 -20.75 15.79
CA ALA A 85 -14.30 -19.66 14.90
C ALA A 85 -14.64 -18.35 15.65
N SER A 86 -15.32 -18.46 16.79
CA SER A 86 -15.68 -17.31 17.64
C SER A 86 -14.46 -16.57 18.23
N VAL A 87 -13.36 -17.29 18.50
CA VAL A 87 -12.10 -16.70 19.02
C VAL A 87 -11.42 -15.83 17.97
N PHE A 88 -11.49 -16.23 16.70
CA PHE A 88 -10.88 -15.48 15.59
C PHE A 88 -11.77 -14.38 15.04
N GLN A 89 -13.07 -14.45 15.28
CA GLN A 89 -14.03 -13.46 14.80
C GLN A 89 -13.67 -12.03 15.23
N ARG A 90 -13.30 -11.81 16.49
CA ARG A 90 -12.91 -10.47 16.97
C ARG A 90 -11.66 -9.93 16.27
N GLY A 91 -10.66 -10.78 16.05
CA GLY A 91 -9.44 -10.40 15.34
C GLY A 91 -9.68 -10.19 13.84
N PHE A 92 -10.59 -10.97 13.26
CA PHE A 92 -11.04 -10.78 11.90
C PHE A 92 -11.83 -9.47 11.73
N GLU A 93 -12.79 -9.15 12.59
CA GLU A 93 -13.57 -7.90 12.55
C GLU A 93 -12.67 -6.67 12.56
N GLN A 94 -11.58 -6.71 13.32
CA GLN A 94 -10.57 -5.65 13.33
C GLN A 94 -9.87 -5.48 11.98
N ILE A 95 -9.59 -6.55 11.24
CA ILE A 95 -8.94 -6.50 9.92
C ILE A 95 -9.95 -6.23 8.80
N ALA A 96 -11.13 -6.86 8.87
CA ALA A 96 -12.22 -6.72 7.92
C ALA A 96 -12.72 -5.27 7.85
N SER A 97 -12.65 -4.51 8.94
CA SER A 97 -12.97 -3.08 8.94
C SER A 97 -12.12 -2.24 7.96
N TRP A 98 -10.95 -2.74 7.54
CA TRP A 98 -10.08 -2.06 6.57
C TRP A 98 -10.45 -2.33 5.11
N TYR A 99 -11.24 -3.37 4.80
CA TYR A 99 -11.49 -3.80 3.43
C TYR A 99 -12.98 -3.94 3.14
N PRO A 100 -13.41 -3.73 1.88
CA PRO A 100 -14.70 -4.22 1.46
C PRO A 100 -14.70 -5.75 1.64
N PHE A 101 -15.49 -6.24 2.58
CA PHE A 101 -15.65 -7.68 2.78
C PHE A 101 -17.06 -8.06 2.32
N PRO A 102 -17.26 -9.23 1.71
CA PRO A 102 -18.61 -9.74 1.43
C PRO A 102 -19.47 -9.67 2.69
N ASN A 103 -20.75 -9.30 2.55
CA ASN A 103 -21.72 -9.33 3.66
C ASN A 103 -22.14 -10.78 3.96
N GLU A 104 -21.16 -11.62 4.26
CA GLU A 104 -21.30 -13.05 4.51
C GLU A 104 -20.90 -13.35 5.96
N THR A 105 -21.62 -14.26 6.62
CA THR A 105 -21.20 -14.72 7.95
C THR A 105 -19.94 -15.57 7.83
N LEU A 106 -19.21 -15.72 8.94
CA LEU A 106 -18.03 -16.59 8.96
C LEU A 106 -18.37 -18.05 8.56
N THR A 107 -19.59 -18.50 8.87
CA THR A 107 -20.13 -19.79 8.44
C THR A 107 -20.37 -19.85 6.93
N ASP A 108 -20.89 -18.79 6.32
CA ASP A 108 -21.08 -18.71 4.88
C ASP A 108 -19.74 -18.72 4.14
N LEU A 109 -18.75 -17.99 4.63
CA LEU A 109 -17.39 -18.01 4.09
C LEU A 109 -16.77 -19.40 4.17
N LYS A 110 -16.94 -20.10 5.29
CA LYS A 110 -16.41 -21.46 5.48
C LYS A 110 -16.98 -22.45 4.47
N GLN A 111 -18.26 -22.29 4.11
CA GLN A 111 -18.93 -23.17 3.16
C GLN A 111 -18.64 -22.79 1.71
N ASN A 112 -18.71 -21.49 1.39
CA ASN A 112 -18.68 -21.01 0.01
C ASN A 112 -17.28 -20.58 -0.46
N HIS A 113 -16.45 -20.06 0.46
CA HIS A 113 -15.16 -19.45 0.16
C HIS A 113 -14.06 -19.92 1.14
N PRO A 114 -13.73 -21.22 1.17
CA PRO A 114 -12.89 -21.82 2.21
C PRO A 114 -11.48 -21.20 2.30
N LEU A 115 -10.94 -20.72 1.18
CA LEU A 115 -9.65 -20.02 1.17
C LEU A 115 -9.72 -18.66 1.86
N LEU A 116 -10.75 -17.88 1.56
CA LEU A 116 -10.97 -16.60 2.23
C LEU A 116 -11.22 -16.82 3.72
N PHE A 117 -12.00 -17.84 4.10
CA PHE A 117 -12.19 -18.25 5.49
C PHE A 117 -10.86 -18.58 6.19
N ALA A 118 -9.99 -19.38 5.57
CA ALA A 118 -8.68 -19.72 6.13
C ALA A 118 -7.79 -18.47 6.34
N VAL A 119 -7.85 -17.49 5.43
CA VAL A 119 -7.18 -16.18 5.59
C VAL A 119 -7.77 -15.39 6.76
N CYS A 120 -9.09 -15.42 6.95
CA CYS A 120 -9.75 -14.78 8.10
C CYS A 120 -9.31 -15.40 9.43
N LEU A 121 -9.12 -16.72 9.47
CA LEU A 121 -8.56 -17.40 10.64
C LEU A 121 -7.11 -16.97 10.92
N LEU A 122 -6.26 -16.87 9.89
CA LEU A 122 -4.90 -16.33 10.04
C LEU A 122 -4.89 -14.89 10.55
N ALA A 123 -5.81 -14.06 10.07
CA ALA A 123 -6.04 -12.71 10.55
C ALA A 123 -6.37 -12.71 12.05
N GLY A 124 -7.29 -13.57 12.50
CA GLY A 124 -7.59 -13.72 13.92
C GLY A 124 -6.41 -14.24 14.75
N ILE A 125 -5.64 -15.21 14.24
CA ILE A 125 -4.45 -15.74 14.92
C ILE A 125 -3.43 -14.62 15.13
N ARG A 126 -3.22 -13.76 14.14
CA ARG A 126 -2.32 -12.61 14.26
C ARG A 126 -2.76 -11.63 15.34
N ALA A 127 -4.08 -11.43 15.51
CA ALA A 127 -4.64 -10.58 16.56
C ALA A 127 -4.53 -11.21 17.98
N THR A 128 -4.24 -12.51 18.08
CA THR A 128 -4.20 -13.26 19.34
C THR A 128 -2.75 -13.65 19.68
N ALA A 129 -2.14 -12.92 20.61
CA ALA A 129 -0.71 -13.05 20.95
C ALA A 129 -0.24 -14.49 21.23
N ASP A 130 -1.03 -15.28 21.96
CA ASP A 130 -0.68 -16.65 22.38
C ASP A 130 -0.73 -17.68 21.24
N LEU A 131 -1.38 -17.34 20.12
CA LEU A 131 -1.52 -18.22 18.97
C LEU A 131 -0.48 -17.96 17.89
N ASN A 132 0.22 -16.82 17.96
CA ASN A 132 1.27 -16.49 17.01
C ASN A 132 2.47 -17.44 17.19
N ARG A 133 3.00 -17.92 16.06
CA ARG A 133 4.13 -18.87 15.95
C ARG A 133 3.87 -20.27 16.52
N THR A 134 2.62 -20.61 16.82
CA THR A 134 2.24 -21.98 17.16
C THR A 134 2.33 -22.90 15.94
N ASN A 135 2.38 -24.22 16.16
CA ASN A 135 2.30 -25.20 15.06
C ASN A 135 1.04 -24.99 14.23
N LEU A 136 -0.08 -24.63 14.87
CA LEU A 136 -1.31 -24.30 14.17
C LEU A 136 -1.12 -23.13 13.20
N HIS A 137 -0.51 -22.02 13.66
CA HIS A 137 -0.23 -20.87 12.81
C HIS A 137 0.65 -21.24 11.61
N ILE A 138 1.73 -21.99 11.86
CA ILE A 138 2.68 -22.42 10.83
C ILE A 138 2.00 -23.32 9.79
N THR A 139 1.22 -24.30 10.25
CA THR A 139 0.52 -25.25 9.36
C THR A 139 -0.56 -24.56 8.54
N LEU A 140 -1.42 -23.75 9.16
CA LEU A 140 -2.47 -23.02 8.46
C LEU A 140 -1.88 -22.02 7.46
N HIS A 141 -0.83 -21.30 7.83
CA HIS A 141 -0.14 -20.38 6.90
C HIS A 141 0.44 -21.13 5.70
N THR A 142 1.04 -22.31 5.93
CA THR A 142 1.59 -23.15 4.85
C THR A 142 0.50 -23.65 3.91
N LEU A 143 -0.63 -24.08 4.47
CA LEU A 143 -1.80 -24.51 3.71
C LEU A 143 -2.33 -23.38 2.82
N VAL A 144 -2.59 -22.21 3.40
CA VAL A 144 -3.07 -21.03 2.66
C VAL A 144 -2.08 -20.59 1.58
N LYS A 145 -0.78 -20.58 1.89
CA LYS A 145 0.27 -20.24 0.92
C LYS A 145 0.27 -21.18 -0.28
N THR A 146 0.13 -22.49 -0.05
CA THR A 146 0.07 -23.49 -1.12
C THR A 146 -1.17 -23.31 -1.99
N HIS A 147 -2.35 -23.15 -1.38
CA HIS A 147 -3.60 -22.93 -2.12
C HIS A 147 -3.60 -21.61 -2.89
N LEU A 148 -3.11 -20.51 -2.31
CA LEU A 148 -2.94 -19.25 -3.03
C LEU A 148 -1.99 -19.42 -4.22
N GLY A 149 -0.86 -20.12 -4.03
CA GLY A 149 0.07 -20.40 -5.12
C GLY A 149 -0.59 -21.09 -6.31
N MET A 150 -1.45 -22.07 -6.06
CA MET A 150 -2.24 -22.74 -7.11
C MET A 150 -3.26 -21.78 -7.74
N LYS A 151 -4.11 -21.15 -6.92
CA LYS A 151 -5.20 -20.28 -7.39
C LYS A 151 -4.73 -19.06 -8.16
N THR A 152 -3.56 -18.52 -7.86
CA THR A 152 -3.03 -17.35 -8.59
C THR A 152 -2.80 -17.61 -10.07
N LEU A 153 -2.70 -18.88 -10.48
CA LEU A 153 -2.53 -19.31 -11.87
C LEU A 153 -3.87 -19.43 -12.62
N ASP A 154 -5.00 -19.45 -11.90
CA ASP A 154 -6.33 -19.54 -12.50
C ASP A 154 -6.69 -18.22 -13.20
N THR A 155 -7.33 -18.30 -14.37
CA THR A 155 -7.87 -17.13 -15.05
C THR A 155 -9.14 -17.52 -15.84
N PRO A 156 -10.32 -16.94 -15.53
CA PRO A 156 -10.56 -15.94 -14.49
C PRO A 156 -10.52 -16.54 -13.08
N ILE A 157 -10.08 -15.73 -12.11
CA ILE A 157 -10.12 -16.08 -10.69
C ILE A 157 -11.36 -15.49 -10.03
N ASP A 158 -11.90 -16.17 -9.02
CA ASP A 158 -13.06 -15.70 -8.29
C ASP A 158 -12.74 -14.49 -7.41
N ILE A 159 -13.75 -13.65 -7.18
CA ILE A 159 -13.62 -12.42 -6.40
C ILE A 159 -13.19 -12.72 -4.96
N SER A 160 -13.64 -13.82 -4.35
CA SER A 160 -13.30 -14.16 -2.96
C SER A 160 -11.79 -14.46 -2.82
N THR A 161 -11.20 -15.09 -3.84
CA THR A 161 -9.76 -15.32 -3.89
C THR A 161 -8.99 -14.03 -4.08
N ILE A 162 -9.49 -13.06 -4.88
CA ILE A 162 -8.87 -11.73 -4.97
C ILE A 162 -8.85 -11.04 -3.60
N HIS A 163 -9.92 -11.15 -2.80
CA HIS A 163 -9.94 -10.65 -1.42
C HIS A 163 -8.89 -11.35 -0.55
N ALA A 164 -8.78 -12.68 -0.66
CA ALA A 164 -7.79 -13.46 0.07
C ALA A 164 -6.36 -13.01 -0.28
N MET A 165 -6.07 -12.81 -1.56
CA MET A 165 -4.77 -12.30 -2.04
C MET A 165 -4.47 -10.89 -1.53
N LEU A 166 -5.47 -10.00 -1.54
CA LEU A 166 -5.33 -8.63 -1.05
C LEU A 166 -4.99 -8.60 0.44
N LEU A 167 -5.75 -9.32 1.28
CA LEU A 167 -5.47 -9.43 2.71
C LEU A 167 -4.07 -9.99 2.98
N PHE A 168 -3.69 -11.04 2.25
CA PHE A 168 -2.38 -11.66 2.41
C PHE A 168 -1.24 -10.72 2.01
N SER A 169 -1.42 -9.92 0.97
CA SER A 169 -0.43 -8.93 0.51
C SER A 169 -0.19 -7.82 1.54
N ALA A 170 -1.25 -7.38 2.24
CA ALA A 170 -1.19 -6.26 3.17
C ALA A 170 -0.78 -6.65 4.61
N TRP A 171 -1.20 -7.81 5.11
CA TRP A 171 -0.89 -8.24 6.49
C TRP A 171 0.27 -9.21 6.61
N SER A 172 0.71 -9.85 5.53
CA SER A 172 1.80 -10.84 5.55
C SER A 172 1.65 -11.80 6.74
N PHE A 173 0.64 -12.68 6.70
CA PHE A 173 0.28 -13.59 7.81
C PHE A 173 1.34 -14.67 8.12
N GLY A 174 2.58 -14.47 7.70
CA GLY A 174 3.68 -15.37 7.98
C GLY A 174 4.04 -15.40 9.46
N PRO A 175 4.38 -16.58 10.01
CA PRO A 175 5.00 -16.64 11.31
C PRO A 175 6.38 -15.96 11.23
N LEU A 176 6.60 -14.96 12.08
CA LEU A 176 7.87 -14.23 12.18
C LEU A 176 8.97 -15.10 12.80
N VAL A 177 9.42 -16.11 12.05
CA VAL A 177 10.45 -17.07 12.45
C VAL A 177 11.75 -16.72 11.70
N PRO A 178 12.91 -16.72 12.36
CA PRO A 178 14.20 -16.60 11.66
C PRO A 178 14.31 -17.61 10.52
N GLY A 179 14.57 -17.14 9.29
CA GLY A 179 14.64 -17.99 8.10
C GLY A 179 13.30 -18.38 7.47
N GLY A 180 12.18 -17.83 7.96
CA GLY A 180 10.85 -18.06 7.40
C GLY A 180 10.73 -17.57 5.95
N ARG A 181 10.24 -18.43 5.05
CA ARG A 181 9.95 -18.06 3.65
C ARG A 181 8.61 -17.31 3.58
N TYR A 182 8.64 -15.98 3.63
CA TYR A 182 7.46 -15.15 3.38
C TYR A 182 7.12 -15.11 1.89
N ILE A 183 5.87 -14.77 1.57
CA ILE A 183 5.52 -14.36 0.20
C ILE A 183 5.94 -12.89 0.08
N ASP A 184 6.70 -12.57 -0.97
CA ASP A 184 7.06 -11.19 -1.30
C ASP A 184 5.78 -10.36 -1.53
N SER A 185 5.53 -9.38 -0.65
CA SER A 185 4.29 -8.59 -0.68
C SER A 185 4.18 -7.70 -1.93
N TRP A 186 5.30 -7.28 -2.53
CA TRP A 186 5.27 -6.61 -3.82
C TRP A 186 4.75 -7.55 -4.90
N LEU A 187 5.27 -8.78 -4.98
CA LEU A 187 4.82 -9.78 -5.95
C LEU A 187 3.33 -10.11 -5.76
N MET A 188 2.91 -10.41 -4.53
CA MET A 188 1.50 -10.76 -4.26
C MET A 188 0.55 -9.60 -4.57
N SER A 189 0.90 -8.36 -4.20
CA SER A 189 0.08 -7.19 -4.54
C SER A 189 0.06 -6.91 -6.04
N SER A 190 1.17 -7.11 -6.77
CA SER A 190 1.23 -7.04 -8.24
C SER A 190 0.30 -8.06 -8.91
N THR A 191 0.30 -9.31 -8.44
CA THR A 191 -0.61 -10.33 -8.96
C THR A 191 -2.06 -10.00 -8.63
N THR A 192 -2.34 -9.50 -7.41
CA THR A 192 -3.68 -9.09 -6.96
C THR A 192 -4.26 -7.98 -7.84
N ILE A 193 -3.52 -6.90 -8.06
CA ILE A 193 -4.00 -5.77 -8.87
C ILE A 193 -4.16 -6.15 -10.34
N THR A 194 -3.31 -7.05 -10.85
CA THR A 194 -3.45 -7.60 -12.21
C THR A 194 -4.74 -8.41 -12.35
N HIS A 195 -5.06 -9.26 -11.38
CA HIS A 195 -6.34 -9.98 -11.36
C HIS A 195 -7.54 -9.04 -11.22
N CYS A 196 -7.41 -7.94 -10.48
CA CYS A 196 -8.46 -6.90 -10.46
C CYS A 196 -8.67 -6.30 -11.86
N MET A 197 -7.59 -6.04 -12.62
CA MET A 197 -7.69 -5.52 -14.00
C MET A 197 -8.36 -6.51 -14.96
N LEU A 198 -8.14 -7.81 -14.75
CA LEU A 198 -8.72 -8.88 -15.57
C LEU A 198 -10.18 -9.17 -15.23
N SER A 199 -10.53 -9.14 -13.94
CA SER A 199 -11.84 -9.56 -13.45
C SER A 199 -12.84 -8.41 -13.32
N PHE A 200 -12.41 -7.17 -13.11
CA PHE A 200 -13.34 -6.05 -12.94
C PHE A 200 -13.60 -5.32 -14.25
N PRO A 201 -14.86 -4.93 -14.55
CA PRO A 201 -15.18 -4.14 -15.73
C PRO A 201 -14.81 -2.66 -15.51
N LEU A 202 -13.52 -2.38 -15.26
CA LEU A 202 -12.99 -1.08 -14.82
C LEU A 202 -13.43 0.08 -15.73
N SER A 203 -13.42 -0.10 -17.05
CA SER A 203 -13.87 0.92 -18.01
C SER A 203 -15.35 1.25 -17.88
N ARG A 204 -16.20 0.23 -17.63
CA ARG A 204 -17.64 0.43 -17.40
C ARG A 204 -17.92 1.07 -16.04
N LEU A 205 -17.15 0.70 -15.02
CA LEU A 205 -17.25 1.30 -13.69
C LEU A 205 -16.91 2.79 -13.71
N VAL A 206 -15.89 3.20 -14.48
CA VAL A 206 -15.56 4.63 -14.66
C VAL A 206 -16.65 5.36 -15.45
N SER A 207 -17.31 4.72 -16.42
CA SER A 207 -18.38 5.37 -17.19
C SER A 207 -19.74 5.42 -16.45
N GLN A 208 -19.95 4.57 -15.45
CA GLN A 208 -21.17 4.51 -14.62
C GLN A 208 -21.09 5.33 -13.33
N VAL A 209 -20.19 6.30 -13.31
CA VAL A 209 -20.00 7.26 -12.22
C VAL A 209 -21.32 7.79 -11.68
N GLY A 210 -21.54 7.62 -10.37
CA GLY A 210 -22.73 8.10 -9.65
C GLY A 210 -23.92 7.13 -9.65
N VAL A 211 -23.87 6.02 -10.38
CA VAL A 211 -24.94 5.00 -10.45
C VAL A 211 -24.40 3.61 -10.08
N TYR A 212 -23.67 3.55 -8.98
CA TYR A 212 -23.11 2.29 -8.49
C TYR A 212 -24.16 1.50 -7.69
N ASP A 213 -24.24 0.19 -7.93
CA ASP A 213 -24.83 -0.74 -6.97
C ASP A 213 -23.76 -1.16 -5.93
N ASP A 214 -24.15 -1.99 -4.94
CA ASP A 214 -23.23 -2.43 -3.89
C ASP A 214 -22.07 -3.27 -4.43
N SER A 215 -22.32 -4.09 -5.45
CA SER A 215 -21.29 -4.93 -6.08
C SER A 215 -20.24 -4.06 -6.77
N ASN A 216 -20.67 -3.11 -7.60
CA ASN A 216 -19.81 -2.16 -8.29
C ASN A 216 -19.02 -1.32 -7.28
N ARG A 217 -19.65 -0.84 -6.20
CA ARG A 217 -18.94 -0.12 -5.11
C ARG A 217 -17.85 -0.98 -4.49
N ASN A 218 -18.14 -2.24 -4.17
CA ASN A 218 -17.15 -3.13 -3.55
C ASN A 218 -15.97 -3.42 -4.49
N MET A 219 -16.20 -3.56 -5.80
CA MET A 219 -15.11 -3.64 -6.79
C MET A 219 -14.26 -2.36 -6.82
N CYS A 220 -14.88 -1.18 -6.76
CA CYS A 220 -14.17 0.10 -6.71
C CYS A 220 -13.31 0.23 -5.44
N ARG A 221 -13.87 -0.13 -4.29
CA ARG A 221 -13.16 -0.14 -3.00
C ARG A 221 -11.96 -1.10 -3.03
N MET A 222 -12.17 -2.31 -3.57
CA MET A 222 -11.12 -3.31 -3.68
C MET A 222 -10.01 -2.87 -4.62
N TRP A 223 -10.36 -2.23 -5.74
CA TRP A 223 -9.38 -1.63 -6.66
C TRP A 223 -8.52 -0.55 -5.98
N ILE A 224 -9.14 0.40 -5.26
CA ILE A 224 -8.44 1.46 -4.53
C ILE A 224 -7.49 0.84 -3.49
N GLN A 225 -7.97 -0.14 -2.73
CA GLN A 225 -7.18 -0.82 -1.71
C GLN A 225 -6.00 -1.61 -2.31
N ALA A 226 -6.23 -2.39 -3.35
CA ALA A 226 -5.18 -3.13 -4.05
C ALA A 226 -4.13 -2.19 -4.63
N SER A 227 -4.56 -1.05 -5.19
CA SER A 227 -3.69 0.02 -5.67
C SER A 227 -2.82 0.59 -4.57
N LEU A 228 -3.40 0.94 -3.42
CA LEU A 228 -2.66 1.50 -2.29
C LEU A 228 -1.62 0.52 -1.75
N VAL A 229 -2.02 -0.74 -1.52
CA VAL A 229 -1.12 -1.77 -1.01
C VAL A 229 0.03 -2.01 -1.99
N HIS A 230 -0.28 -2.14 -3.28
CA HIS A 230 0.73 -2.35 -4.30
C HIS A 230 1.72 -1.19 -4.37
N LEU A 231 1.22 0.05 -4.35
CA LEU A 231 2.07 1.24 -4.46
C LEU A 231 2.98 1.44 -3.23
N LYS A 232 2.46 1.16 -2.03
CA LYS A 232 3.26 1.12 -0.79
C LYS A 232 4.44 0.17 -0.93
N TYR A 233 4.20 -1.07 -1.38
CA TYR A 233 5.27 -2.05 -1.55
C TYR A 233 6.17 -1.77 -2.76
N ALA A 234 5.68 -1.14 -3.82
CA ALA A 234 6.51 -0.69 -4.95
C ALA A 234 7.58 0.30 -4.45
N ILE A 235 7.14 1.38 -3.77
CA ILE A 235 8.04 2.37 -3.17
C ILE A 235 8.96 1.73 -2.13
N GLY A 236 8.40 0.92 -1.21
CA GLY A 236 9.16 0.35 -0.10
C GLY A 236 10.22 -0.67 -0.52
N THR A 237 10.04 -1.34 -1.67
CA THR A 237 10.99 -2.36 -2.16
C THR A 237 11.92 -1.85 -3.25
N GLY A 238 11.76 -0.60 -3.70
CA GLY A 238 12.55 -0.11 -4.82
C GLY A 238 12.06 -0.58 -6.20
N ARG A 239 10.94 -1.30 -6.29
CA ARG A 239 10.46 -1.93 -7.54
C ARG A 239 9.37 -1.11 -8.23
N PRO A 240 9.30 -1.12 -9.58
CA PRO A 240 8.28 -0.38 -10.31
C PRO A 240 6.87 -0.92 -10.04
N SER A 241 5.87 -0.06 -10.20
CA SER A 241 4.47 -0.46 -10.21
C SER A 241 4.11 -1.18 -11.51
N VAL A 242 3.25 -2.20 -11.42
CA VAL A 242 2.68 -2.88 -12.60
C VAL A 242 1.49 -2.12 -13.21
N VAL A 243 1.07 -1.02 -12.59
CA VAL A 243 -0.03 -0.16 -13.06
C VAL A 243 0.47 1.27 -13.25
N SER A 244 0.06 1.92 -14.34
CA SER A 244 0.44 3.30 -14.62
C SER A 244 -0.24 4.30 -13.67
N CYS A 245 0.46 5.38 -13.32
CA CYS A 245 -0.08 6.43 -12.45
C CYS A 245 -1.35 7.08 -13.02
N ASP A 246 -1.43 7.28 -14.35
CA ASP A 246 -2.64 7.79 -15.02
C ASP A 246 -3.86 6.93 -14.71
N ARG A 247 -3.69 5.60 -14.73
CA ARG A 247 -4.76 4.68 -14.39
C ARG A 247 -5.09 4.76 -12.91
N LEU A 248 -4.14 4.97 -12.01
CA LEU A 248 -4.40 5.11 -10.58
C LEU A 248 -5.16 6.39 -10.24
N HIS A 249 -4.77 7.53 -10.84
CA HIS A 249 -5.41 8.84 -10.63
C HIS A 249 -6.91 8.82 -10.91
N GLN A 250 -7.34 8.13 -11.98
CA GLN A 250 -8.75 8.02 -12.37
C GLN A 250 -9.68 7.51 -11.26
N TRP A 251 -9.15 6.75 -10.29
CA TRP A 251 -9.95 6.09 -9.24
C TRP A 251 -9.92 6.81 -7.90
N THR A 252 -9.05 7.79 -7.71
CA THR A 252 -8.98 8.52 -6.44
C THR A 252 -10.20 9.41 -6.19
N GLU A 253 -10.92 9.79 -7.24
CA GLU A 253 -12.04 10.72 -7.18
C GLU A 253 -13.41 10.03 -7.10
N ILE A 254 -13.46 8.70 -7.29
CA ILE A 254 -14.71 7.91 -7.31
C ILE A 254 -15.42 7.90 -5.94
N VAL A 255 -14.67 8.11 -4.85
CA VAL A 255 -15.19 8.12 -3.47
C VAL A 255 -16.02 9.36 -3.13
N LYS A 256 -16.08 10.34 -4.05
CA LYS A 256 -16.93 11.53 -3.92
C LYS A 256 -18.40 11.24 -4.23
N TYR A 257 -18.69 10.13 -4.90
CA TYR A 257 -20.06 9.77 -5.28
C TYR A 257 -20.84 9.14 -4.11
N PRO A 258 -22.19 9.15 -4.16
CA PRO A 258 -23.01 8.56 -3.10
C PRO A 258 -22.73 7.07 -2.85
N GLY A 259 -22.85 6.65 -1.59
CA GLY A 259 -22.67 5.25 -1.16
C GLY A 259 -21.26 4.87 -0.70
N PHE A 260 -20.26 5.75 -0.90
CA PHE A 260 -18.94 5.61 -0.30
C PHE A 260 -18.91 6.19 1.13
N GLN A 261 -18.29 5.45 2.04
CA GLN A 261 -18.16 5.76 3.45
C GLN A 261 -16.98 6.70 3.71
N THR A 262 -16.90 7.26 4.92
CA THR A 262 -15.77 8.12 5.33
C THR A 262 -14.44 7.40 5.22
N PHE A 263 -14.39 6.11 5.58
CA PHE A 263 -13.16 5.33 5.48
C PHE A 263 -12.70 5.14 4.03
N ASP A 264 -13.63 4.99 3.08
CA ASP A 264 -13.29 4.92 1.65
C ASP A 264 -12.55 6.19 1.19
N ARG A 265 -13.00 7.36 1.67
CA ARG A 265 -12.36 8.66 1.38
C ARG A 265 -10.97 8.77 1.98
N ILE A 266 -10.78 8.26 3.21
CA ILE A 266 -9.47 8.20 3.86
C ILE A 266 -8.50 7.37 3.01
N ILE A 267 -8.89 6.18 2.59
CA ILE A 267 -8.01 5.29 1.81
C ILE A 267 -7.70 5.88 0.43
N ALA A 268 -8.68 6.49 -0.24
CA ALA A 268 -8.45 7.15 -1.52
C ALA A 268 -7.52 8.38 -1.39
N ALA A 269 -7.66 9.16 -0.32
CA ALA A 269 -6.74 10.26 -0.03
C ALA A 269 -5.33 9.74 0.24
N GLU A 270 -5.18 8.66 1.00
CA GLU A 270 -3.89 8.00 1.21
C GLU A 270 -3.27 7.50 -0.11
N LEU A 271 -4.07 6.84 -0.97
CA LEU A 271 -3.63 6.44 -2.31
C LEU A 271 -3.11 7.64 -3.10
N LYS A 272 -3.82 8.77 -3.08
CA LYS A 272 -3.40 9.99 -3.79
C LYS A 272 -2.03 10.49 -3.33
N LEU A 273 -1.74 10.45 -2.02
CA LEU A 273 -0.41 10.79 -1.48
C LEU A 273 0.67 9.86 -2.01
N TYR A 274 0.42 8.54 -2.00
CA TYR A 274 1.38 7.57 -2.48
C TYR A 274 1.60 7.62 -4.00
N ILE A 275 0.59 8.05 -4.78
CA ILE A 275 0.76 8.32 -6.22
C ILE A 275 1.75 9.47 -6.43
N HIS A 276 1.56 10.61 -5.76
CA HIS A 276 2.48 11.75 -5.85
C HIS A 276 3.91 11.36 -5.42
N LEU A 277 4.04 10.57 -4.36
CA LEU A 277 5.33 10.09 -3.89
C LEU A 277 6.01 9.17 -4.92
N TYR A 278 5.27 8.24 -5.52
CA TYR A 278 5.79 7.35 -6.55
C TYR A 278 6.22 8.11 -7.81
N GLU A 279 5.42 9.06 -8.29
CA GLU A 279 5.72 9.90 -9.46
C GLU A 279 7.01 10.71 -9.25
N ALA A 280 7.19 11.28 -8.05
CA ALA A 280 8.40 12.00 -7.68
C ALA A 280 9.64 11.10 -7.72
N ILE A 281 9.55 9.89 -7.14
CA ILE A 281 10.69 8.99 -6.97
C ILE A 281 11.08 8.29 -8.28
N TYR A 282 10.10 7.75 -9.02
CA TYR A 282 10.35 6.82 -10.14
C TYR A 282 10.29 7.47 -11.51
N HIS A 283 9.35 8.40 -11.73
CA HIS A 283 9.20 9.00 -13.05
C HIS A 283 10.10 10.23 -13.22
N ASN A 284 10.73 10.73 -12.15
CA ASN A 284 11.49 11.98 -12.13
C ASN A 284 10.73 13.15 -12.78
N VAL A 285 9.40 13.08 -12.81
CA VAL A 285 8.54 14.07 -13.47
C VAL A 285 8.57 15.38 -12.69
N SER A 286 8.69 15.28 -11.36
CA SER A 286 8.70 16.44 -10.48
C SER A 286 10.10 16.78 -9.98
N SER A 287 10.38 18.08 -9.94
CA SER A 287 11.54 18.61 -9.22
C SER A 287 11.40 18.36 -7.71
N VAL A 288 12.51 18.37 -6.96
CA VAL A 288 12.46 18.21 -5.48
C VAL A 288 11.50 19.22 -4.81
N PRO A 289 11.53 20.53 -5.14
CA PRO A 289 10.59 21.49 -4.56
C PRO A 289 9.12 21.19 -4.90
N GLU A 290 8.85 20.73 -6.12
CA GLU A 290 7.51 20.38 -6.56
C GLU A 290 6.99 19.13 -5.86
N ALA A 291 7.83 18.12 -5.66
CA ALA A 291 7.48 16.93 -4.89
C ALA A 291 7.10 17.28 -3.44
N TRP A 292 7.86 18.17 -2.79
CA TRP A 292 7.51 18.70 -1.47
C TRP A 292 6.23 19.51 -1.48
N GLU A 293 6.01 20.35 -2.49
CA GLU A 293 4.77 21.14 -2.58
C GLU A 293 3.53 20.24 -2.75
N ASN A 294 3.63 19.15 -3.51
CA ASN A 294 2.57 18.17 -3.65
C ASN A 294 2.25 17.49 -2.30
N VAL A 295 3.27 17.02 -1.58
CA VAL A 295 3.10 16.40 -0.25
C VAL A 295 2.55 17.40 0.77
N ASN A 296 3.06 18.63 0.79
CA ASN A 296 2.63 19.68 1.70
C ASN A 296 1.20 20.16 1.39
N THR A 297 0.84 20.32 0.12
CA THR A 297 -0.53 20.66 -0.30
C THR A 297 -1.51 19.59 0.10
N TRP A 298 -1.14 18.32 -0.10
CA TRP A 298 -1.92 17.19 0.38
C TRP A 298 -2.07 17.25 1.91
N GLY A 299 -0.98 17.50 2.64
CA GLY A 299 -0.98 17.63 4.10
C GLY A 299 -1.91 18.73 4.59
N ARG A 300 -1.85 19.93 4.00
CA ARG A 300 -2.76 21.04 4.35
C ARG A 300 -4.25 20.69 4.18
N THR A 301 -4.56 19.78 3.26
CA THR A 301 -5.94 19.35 2.99
C THR A 301 -6.39 18.25 3.95
N TYR A 302 -5.55 17.23 4.20
CA TYR A 302 -5.99 15.97 4.80
C TYR A 302 -5.38 15.65 6.18
N PHE A 303 -4.35 16.37 6.63
CA PHE A 303 -3.57 16.02 7.84
C PHE A 303 -4.42 15.97 9.12
N GLY A 304 -5.45 16.80 9.23
CA GLY A 304 -6.33 16.87 10.40
C GLY A 304 -7.55 15.93 10.35
N GLU A 305 -7.79 15.22 9.25
CA GLU A 305 -9.04 14.46 9.06
C GLU A 305 -9.02 13.09 9.75
N SER A 306 -7.85 12.46 9.88
CA SER A 306 -7.72 11.13 10.46
C SER A 306 -6.28 10.83 10.89
N ASN A 307 -6.12 10.07 11.98
CA ASN A 307 -4.82 9.58 12.41
C ASN A 307 -4.15 8.68 11.35
N VAL A 308 -4.93 8.03 10.48
CA VAL A 308 -4.40 7.22 9.35
C VAL A 308 -3.71 8.12 8.32
N LEU A 309 -4.31 9.27 8.01
CA LEU A 309 -3.76 10.23 7.04
C LEU A 309 -2.56 10.97 7.60
N ARG A 310 -2.59 11.30 8.91
CA ARG A 310 -1.45 11.86 9.62
C ARG A 310 -0.25 10.90 9.61
N TRP A 311 -0.49 9.63 9.89
CA TRP A 311 0.51 8.57 9.76
C TRP A 311 1.09 8.50 8.34
N ALA A 312 0.22 8.40 7.33
CA ALA A 312 0.64 8.34 5.93
C ALA A 312 1.49 9.55 5.53
N HIS A 313 1.11 10.75 5.97
CA HIS A 313 1.89 11.97 5.74
C HIS A 313 3.29 11.87 6.34
N CYS A 314 3.42 11.51 7.62
CA CYS A 314 4.73 11.36 8.28
C CYS A 314 5.61 10.33 7.56
N CYS A 315 5.02 9.21 7.15
CA CYS A 315 5.69 8.19 6.35
C CYS A 315 6.17 8.70 5.00
N ALA A 316 5.31 9.40 4.25
CA ALA A 316 5.65 9.98 2.96
C ALA A 316 6.75 11.04 3.09
N SER A 317 6.69 11.91 4.10
CA SER A 317 7.73 12.92 4.36
C SER A 317 9.08 12.30 4.71
N LEU A 318 9.09 11.20 5.48
CA LEU A 318 10.32 10.45 5.76
C LEU A 318 10.92 9.87 4.48
N ILE A 319 10.11 9.21 3.66
CA ILE A 319 10.58 8.63 2.39
C ILE A 319 11.09 9.73 1.45
N LEU A 320 10.35 10.84 1.33
CA LEU A 320 10.72 11.96 0.45
C LEU A 320 12.01 12.67 0.91
N SER A 321 12.16 12.91 2.21
CA SER A 321 13.39 13.52 2.76
C SER A 321 14.61 12.62 2.56
N ARG A 322 14.46 11.29 2.72
CA ARG A 322 15.51 10.31 2.39
C ARG A 322 15.87 10.31 0.91
N TRP A 323 14.87 10.38 0.03
CA TRP A 323 15.09 10.47 -1.41
C TRP A 323 15.81 11.76 -1.82
N GLU A 324 15.43 12.91 -1.25
CA GLU A 324 16.13 14.18 -1.50
C GLU A 324 17.59 14.10 -1.04
N LEU A 325 17.83 13.58 0.16
CA LEU A 325 19.18 13.40 0.71
C LEU A 325 20.03 12.50 -0.20
N ALA A 326 19.47 11.39 -0.68
CA ALA A 326 20.15 10.50 -1.62
C ALA A 326 20.49 11.21 -2.94
N LYS A 327 19.56 11.99 -3.51
CA LYS A 327 19.81 12.82 -4.71
C LYS A 327 20.94 13.83 -4.50
N GLN A 328 20.98 14.50 -3.34
CA GLN A 328 22.04 15.44 -3.02
C GLN A 328 23.40 14.76 -2.84
N ASN A 329 23.43 13.56 -2.27
CA ASN A 329 24.66 12.76 -2.14
C ASN A 329 25.22 12.32 -3.49
N GLN A 330 24.38 12.14 -4.50
CA GLN A 330 24.77 11.80 -5.88
C GLN A 330 25.15 13.03 -6.72
N SER A 331 24.74 14.24 -6.31
CA SER A 331 24.98 15.48 -7.06
C SER A 331 26.45 15.93 -7.02
N ILE A 332 27.01 16.23 -8.19
CA ILE A 332 28.37 16.77 -8.34
C ILE A 332 28.30 18.30 -8.26
N SER A 333 28.22 18.87 -7.05
CA SER A 333 28.31 20.32 -6.83
C SER A 333 29.76 20.84 -6.79
N PRO A 334 30.11 21.97 -7.42
CA PRO A 334 31.47 22.49 -7.46
C PRO A 334 32.02 23.00 -6.12
N SER A 335 31.17 23.29 -5.12
CA SER A 335 31.59 23.78 -3.80
C SER A 335 31.26 22.77 -2.68
N SER A 336 32.29 22.18 -2.07
CA SER A 336 32.14 21.16 -1.01
C SER A 336 31.49 21.69 0.27
N LEU A 337 31.73 22.95 0.65
CA LEU A 337 31.20 23.54 1.88
C LEU A 337 29.67 23.72 1.83
N VAL A 338 29.13 24.39 0.80
CA VAL A 338 27.69 24.57 0.61
C VAL A 338 26.96 23.24 0.49
N ARG A 339 27.60 22.23 -0.13
CA ARG A 339 27.06 20.88 -0.21
C ARG A 339 26.95 20.24 1.18
N ASN A 340 27.99 20.36 2.00
CA ASN A 340 28.00 19.79 3.35
C ASN A 340 26.97 20.46 4.27
N GLU A 341 26.82 21.79 4.19
CA GLU A 341 25.77 22.51 4.93
C GLU A 341 24.38 22.01 4.54
N ARG A 342 24.10 21.88 3.23
CA ARG A 342 22.82 21.35 2.75
C ARG A 342 22.58 19.90 3.18
N ILE A 343 23.61 19.05 3.16
CA ILE A 343 23.51 17.66 3.64
C ILE A 343 23.19 17.62 5.13
N ASN A 344 23.76 18.51 5.94
CA ASN A 344 23.47 18.59 7.36
C ASN A 344 22.01 19.01 7.62
N GLU A 345 21.51 20.05 6.93
CA GLU A 345 20.09 20.47 7.00
C GLU A 345 19.13 19.33 6.63
N LEU A 346 19.45 18.58 5.57
CA LEU A 346 18.65 17.45 5.13
C LEU A 346 18.72 16.28 6.12
N THR A 347 19.88 16.06 6.73
CA THR A 347 20.04 15.05 7.78
C THR A 347 19.17 15.37 8.99
N GLU A 348 19.14 16.64 9.44
CA GLU A 348 18.24 17.09 10.51
C GLU A 348 16.76 16.89 10.13
N THR A 349 16.40 17.20 8.89
CA THR A 349 15.04 16.99 8.36
C THR A 349 14.63 15.52 8.37
N VAL A 350 15.53 14.63 7.94
CA VAL A 350 15.33 13.17 7.94
C VAL A 350 15.18 12.64 9.38
N ILE A 351 16.03 13.09 10.31
CA ILE A 351 15.92 12.72 11.73
C ILE A 351 14.56 13.15 12.30
N CYS A 352 14.15 14.39 12.04
CA CYS A 352 12.88 14.93 12.51
C CYS A 352 11.69 14.08 12.02
N HIS A 353 11.63 13.77 10.72
CA HIS A 353 10.56 12.94 10.18
C HIS A 353 10.59 11.51 10.70
N ALA A 354 11.77 10.92 10.90
CA ALA A 354 11.87 9.59 11.51
C ALA A 354 11.34 9.57 12.95
N GLN A 355 11.65 10.60 13.76
CA GLN A 355 11.08 10.76 15.10
C GLN A 355 9.55 10.96 15.06
N LEU A 356 9.03 11.73 14.10
CA LEU A 356 7.58 11.92 13.92
C LEU A 356 6.87 10.61 13.59
N VAL A 357 7.43 9.79 12.69
CA VAL A 357 6.91 8.44 12.40
C VAL A 357 6.82 7.62 13.70
N LEU A 358 7.87 7.60 14.52
CA LEU A 358 7.85 6.84 15.77
C LEU A 358 6.83 7.37 16.80
N ARG A 359 6.64 8.70 16.88
CA ARG A 359 5.59 9.30 17.73
C ARG A 359 4.20 8.91 17.25
N GLU A 360 3.95 8.95 15.96
CA GLU A 360 2.64 8.64 15.40
C GLU A 360 2.28 7.15 15.53
N ILE A 361 3.21 6.24 15.25
CA ILE A 361 2.94 4.81 15.46
C ILE A 361 2.69 4.50 16.94
N PHE A 362 3.39 5.19 17.85
CA PHE A 362 3.15 5.05 19.29
C PHE A 362 1.73 5.47 19.67
N VAL A 363 1.26 6.64 19.23
CA VAL A 363 -0.12 7.11 19.48
C VAL A 363 -1.15 6.12 18.92
N LEU A 364 -0.90 5.56 17.74
CA LEU A 364 -1.81 4.62 17.11
C LEU A 364 -1.88 3.28 17.85
N CYS A 365 -0.74 2.76 18.30
CA CYS A 365 -0.63 1.51 19.06
C CYS A 365 -1.22 1.61 20.49
N THR A 366 -1.23 2.80 21.07
CA THR A 366 -1.72 3.05 22.44
C THR A 366 -3.20 3.36 22.51
N SER A 367 -3.84 3.65 21.38
CA SER A 367 -5.30 3.89 21.32
C SER A 367 -6.12 2.69 21.79
N GLU A 368 -7.24 2.94 22.47
CA GLU A 368 -8.16 1.89 22.93
C GLU A 368 -8.80 1.12 21.76
N THR A 369 -8.83 1.74 20.58
CA THR A 369 -9.30 1.18 19.32
C THR A 369 -8.14 0.66 18.46
N ALA A 370 -7.07 0.13 19.06
CA ALA A 370 -5.90 -0.33 18.32
C ALA A 370 -6.27 -1.40 17.27
N PHE A 371 -6.44 -0.96 16.02
CA PHE A 371 -6.63 -1.85 14.88
C PHE A 371 -5.36 -2.67 14.64
N VAL A 372 -5.52 -3.91 14.20
CA VAL A 372 -4.38 -4.68 13.67
C VAL A 372 -3.88 -3.99 12.40
N ARG A 373 -2.75 -3.30 12.50
CA ARG A 373 -2.19 -2.53 11.38
C ARG A 373 -1.62 -3.45 10.27
N PRO A 374 -1.63 -3.01 9.00
CA PRO A 374 -0.93 -3.68 7.91
C PRO A 374 0.56 -3.88 8.21
N THR A 375 1.19 -4.90 7.61
CA THR A 375 2.61 -5.19 7.84
C THR A 375 3.52 -4.04 7.37
N TYR A 376 3.15 -3.37 6.27
CA TYR A 376 3.88 -2.21 5.77
C TYR A 376 4.08 -1.10 6.81
N ASP A 377 3.11 -0.87 7.71
CA ASP A 377 3.22 0.17 8.74
C ASP A 377 4.35 -0.16 9.74
N TYR A 378 4.51 -1.44 10.11
CA TYR A 378 5.60 -1.88 10.95
C TYR A 378 6.96 -1.82 10.24
N LEU A 379 6.99 -2.08 8.93
CA LEU A 379 8.20 -1.91 8.11
C LEU A 379 8.64 -0.45 8.08
N LEU A 380 7.72 0.50 7.98
CA LEU A 380 8.08 1.93 8.01
C LEU A 380 8.52 2.40 9.40
N ALA A 381 7.95 1.85 10.47
CA ALA A 381 8.49 2.10 11.82
C ALA A 381 9.92 1.54 11.96
N ALA A 382 10.18 0.34 11.42
CA ALA A 382 11.52 -0.23 11.35
C ALA A 382 12.49 0.64 10.55
N TYR A 383 12.07 1.10 9.37
CA TYR A 383 12.82 2.01 8.51
C TYR A 383 13.16 3.33 9.21
N ALA A 384 12.21 3.92 9.94
CA ALA A 384 12.46 5.11 10.76
C ALA A 384 13.50 4.82 11.87
N GLY A 385 13.39 3.67 12.55
CA GLY A 385 14.37 3.26 13.56
C GLY A 385 15.78 3.08 12.99
N VAL A 386 15.92 2.42 11.83
CA VAL A 386 17.20 2.27 11.13
C VAL A 386 17.76 3.63 10.72
N THR A 387 16.90 4.53 10.23
CA THR A 387 17.30 5.90 9.86
C THR A 387 17.87 6.66 11.06
N LEU A 388 17.25 6.54 12.24
CA LEU A 388 17.76 7.15 13.47
C LEU A 388 19.07 6.51 13.94
N ALA A 389 19.23 5.20 13.77
CA ALA A 389 20.48 4.52 14.08
C ALA A 389 21.62 4.96 13.13
N GLU A 390 21.33 5.13 11.84
CA GLU A 390 22.29 5.60 10.82
C GLU A 390 22.79 7.02 11.14
N TYR A 391 21.87 7.95 11.45
CA TYR A 391 22.21 9.34 11.72
C TYR A 391 22.37 9.66 13.21
N CYS A 392 22.60 8.65 14.05
CA CYS A 392 22.60 8.79 15.51
C CYS A 392 23.61 9.84 16.03
N ALA A 393 24.73 10.01 15.33
CA ALA A 393 25.76 11.00 15.67
C ALA A 393 25.29 12.45 15.51
N SER A 394 24.29 12.70 14.65
CA SER A 394 23.75 14.03 14.36
C SER A 394 22.48 14.34 15.16
N ILE A 395 22.03 13.43 16.03
CA ILE A 395 20.83 13.63 16.84
C ILE A 395 21.15 14.55 18.03
N PRO A 396 20.42 15.69 18.19
CA PRO A 396 20.68 16.63 19.29
C PRO A 396 20.45 16.02 20.68
N ASP A 397 19.36 15.25 20.83
CA ASP A 397 19.02 14.54 22.07
C ASP A 397 18.85 13.04 21.80
N VAL A 398 19.98 12.33 21.88
CA VAL A 398 20.05 10.88 21.68
C VAL A 398 19.27 10.14 22.78
N HIS A 399 19.21 10.67 24.00
CA HIS A 399 18.53 10.01 25.11
C HIS A 399 17.00 10.09 24.98
N ALA A 400 16.45 11.24 24.61
CA ALA A 400 15.03 11.37 24.31
C ALA A 400 14.64 10.51 23.10
N THR A 401 15.49 10.44 22.08
CA THR A 401 15.25 9.56 20.92
C THR A 401 15.26 8.09 21.30
N TYR A 402 16.23 7.65 22.11
CA TYR A 402 16.26 6.29 22.65
C TYR A 402 14.99 5.97 23.44
N THR A 403 14.55 6.88 24.32
CA THR A 403 13.34 6.69 25.14
C THR A 403 12.11 6.50 24.25
N LEU A 404 11.95 7.34 23.21
CA LEU A 404 10.87 7.19 22.24
C LEU A 404 10.91 5.82 21.52
N MET A 405 12.09 5.37 21.09
CA MET A 405 12.24 4.06 20.44
C MET A 405 11.90 2.91 21.41
N GLU A 406 12.29 3.04 22.68
CA GLU A 406 11.97 2.08 23.73
C GLU A 406 10.47 2.03 24.04
N ASP A 407 9.80 3.18 24.08
CA ASP A 407 8.36 3.27 24.29
C ASP A 407 7.60 2.58 23.15
N VAL A 408 8.00 2.82 21.89
CA VAL A 408 7.44 2.09 20.73
C VAL A 408 7.70 0.59 20.85
N ARG A 409 8.91 0.19 21.25
CA ARG A 409 9.32 -1.21 21.40
C ARG A 409 8.50 -1.96 22.44
N THR A 410 8.17 -1.30 23.54
CA THR A 410 7.50 -1.89 24.71
C THR A 410 5.98 -1.82 24.62
N GLN A 411 5.41 -0.78 24.01
CA GLN A 411 3.96 -0.56 23.93
C GLN A 411 3.29 -1.14 22.68
N ALA A 412 4.05 -1.66 21.71
CA ALA A 412 3.46 -2.42 20.62
C ALA A 412 2.78 -3.69 21.18
N LYS A 413 1.46 -3.59 21.43
CA LYS A 413 0.56 -4.67 21.85
C LYS A 413 0.51 -5.85 20.88
N ILE A 414 1.27 -5.81 19.77
CA ILE A 414 1.60 -6.99 18.99
C ILE A 414 2.98 -7.49 19.45
N PRO A 415 3.01 -8.39 20.45
CA PRO A 415 4.26 -8.83 21.02
C PRO A 415 5.02 -9.62 19.95
N LYS A 416 6.22 -9.15 19.61
CA LYS A 416 7.18 -9.78 18.68
C LYS A 416 6.96 -9.51 17.18
N SER A 417 6.17 -8.50 16.78
CA SER A 417 6.05 -8.09 15.36
C SER A 417 6.94 -6.92 14.93
N ILE A 418 7.49 -6.17 15.88
CA ILE A 418 8.54 -5.20 15.58
C ILE A 418 9.71 -5.99 15.02
N GLU A 419 10.06 -5.71 13.76
CA GLU A 419 11.13 -6.42 13.08
C GLU A 419 12.37 -6.50 13.98
N GLY A 420 13.07 -7.64 13.95
CA GLY A 420 14.34 -7.78 14.68
C GLY A 420 15.30 -6.62 14.36
N VAL A 421 15.17 -6.05 13.17
CA VAL A 421 15.86 -4.85 12.71
C VAL A 421 15.54 -3.61 13.55
N PHE A 422 14.29 -3.32 13.92
CA PHE A 422 13.99 -2.16 14.77
C PHE A 422 14.54 -2.35 16.19
N SER A 423 14.47 -3.58 16.72
CA SER A 423 15.09 -3.90 18.02
C SER A 423 16.61 -3.71 17.97
N TRP A 424 17.25 -4.15 16.88
CA TRP A 424 18.66 -3.88 16.63
C TRP A 424 18.95 -2.37 16.58
N ALA A 425 18.17 -1.59 15.81
CA ALA A 425 18.35 -0.16 15.69
C ALA A 425 18.20 0.56 17.05
N THR A 426 17.23 0.14 17.86
CA THR A 426 17.02 0.65 19.23
C THR A 426 18.25 0.41 20.10
N ASN A 427 18.86 -0.78 20.02
CA ASN A 427 20.07 -1.10 20.77
C ASN A 427 21.28 -0.28 20.31
N VAL A 428 21.39 0.03 19.01
CA VAL A 428 22.44 0.92 18.49
C VAL A 428 22.33 2.31 19.10
N VAL A 429 21.13 2.90 19.08
CA VAL A 429 20.88 4.23 19.66
C VAL A 429 21.07 4.20 21.18
N GLN A 430 20.67 3.13 21.86
CA GLN A 430 20.89 2.93 23.30
C GLN A 430 22.39 2.98 23.64
N LYS A 431 23.23 2.26 22.89
CA LYS A 431 24.68 2.26 23.11
C LYS A 431 25.24 3.67 22.99
N LYS A 432 24.86 4.41 21.95
CA LYS A 432 25.33 5.78 21.76
C LYS A 432 24.88 6.73 22.87
N ALA A 433 23.66 6.56 23.37
CA ALA A 433 23.17 7.33 24.52
C ALA A 433 24.02 7.10 25.78
N LYS A 434 24.44 5.85 26.03
CA LYS A 434 25.33 5.49 27.15
C LYS A 434 26.73 6.08 26.97
N ASP A 435 27.32 5.95 25.78
CA ASP A 435 28.65 6.50 25.49
C ASP A 435 28.70 8.04 25.74
N ILE A 436 27.62 8.76 25.41
CA ILE A 436 27.49 10.21 25.66
C ILE A 436 27.37 10.51 27.16
N LEU A 437 26.70 9.65 27.92
CA LEU A 437 26.57 9.80 29.36
C LEU A 437 27.92 9.55 30.06
N ASP A 438 28.63 8.50 29.66
CA ASP A 438 29.91 8.10 30.24
C ASP A 438 31.02 9.12 29.92
N SER A 439 31.01 9.69 28.72
CA SER A 439 31.91 10.80 28.34
C SER A 439 31.62 12.11 29.08
N LYS A 440 30.37 12.36 29.50
CA LYS A 440 30.03 13.49 30.38
C LYS A 440 30.41 13.22 31.84
N ALA A 441 30.33 11.97 32.31
CA ALA A 441 30.70 11.57 33.67
C ALA A 441 32.22 11.59 33.91
N THR A 442 33.03 11.29 32.90
CA THR A 442 34.51 11.31 32.96
C THR A 442 35.12 12.72 33.01
N ILE A 443 34.32 13.79 32.89
CA ILE A 443 34.77 15.19 33.03
C ILE A 443 34.76 15.64 34.51
N ILE A 444 34.24 14.81 35.43
CA ILE A 444 34.46 14.98 36.87
C ILE A 444 35.71 14.16 37.23
N PRO A 445 36.79 14.77 37.73
CA PRO A 445 38.00 14.03 38.05
C PRO A 445 37.72 13.20 39.29
N ASP A 446 37.61 11.89 39.13
CA ASP A 446 37.94 10.97 40.20
C ASP A 446 38.81 9.85 39.62
N ASP A 447 40.04 9.80 40.11
CA ASP A 447 41.07 8.83 39.77
C ASP A 447 40.57 7.41 40.07
N SER A 448 40.18 6.67 39.04
CA SER A 448 40.38 5.21 39.05
C SER A 448 40.42 4.66 37.62
N PHE A 449 41.63 4.30 37.20
CA PHE A 449 41.88 3.46 36.05
C PHE A 449 41.19 2.11 36.24
N TYR A 450 40.15 1.84 35.46
CA TYR A 450 39.74 0.48 35.11
C TYR A 450 39.76 0.34 33.59
N SER A 451 40.86 -0.21 33.08
CA SER A 451 40.90 -0.82 31.76
C SER A 451 40.11 -2.11 31.79
N TYR A 452 39.06 -2.22 30.95
CA TYR A 452 38.41 -3.49 30.65
C TYR A 452 38.60 -3.88 29.18
N PRO A 453 38.96 -5.16 28.91
CA PRO A 453 39.29 -5.64 27.58
C PRO A 453 38.02 -5.96 26.80
N GLY A 454 37.86 -5.31 25.66
CA GLY A 454 36.73 -5.52 24.76
C GLY A 454 36.64 -4.47 23.67
N SER A 455 37.79 -3.99 23.19
CA SER A 455 37.90 -3.12 22.02
C SER A 455 37.46 -3.90 20.78
N VAL A 456 36.17 -3.82 20.45
CA VAL A 456 35.72 -4.05 19.07
C VAL A 456 35.84 -2.71 18.35
N THR A 457 37.02 -2.58 17.76
CA THR A 457 37.48 -1.68 16.68
C THR A 457 36.42 -0.89 15.92
N ASP A 458 36.70 0.41 15.78
CA ASP A 458 36.40 1.32 14.65
C ASP A 458 35.07 1.13 13.91
N TRP A 459 34.10 1.95 14.29
CA TRP A 459 32.80 2.05 13.62
C TRP A 459 32.90 3.03 12.45
N ALA A 460 32.99 2.51 11.22
CA ALA A 460 32.79 3.29 10.00
C ALA A 460 31.28 3.57 9.78
N PRO A 461 30.89 4.74 9.22
CA PRO A 461 29.50 5.02 8.89
C PRO A 461 29.05 4.09 7.74
N PHE A 462 28.14 3.18 8.03
CA PHE A 462 27.58 2.25 7.06
C PHE A 462 26.56 2.99 6.15
N ARG A 463 26.98 3.41 4.95
CA ARG A 463 26.08 3.88 3.87
C ARG A 463 25.36 2.72 3.17
N PHE A 464 24.57 1.93 3.91
CA PHE A 464 23.87 0.77 3.33
C PHE A 464 22.66 1.15 2.46
N ILE A 465 22.06 2.33 2.68
CA ILE A 465 20.75 2.68 2.10
C ILE A 465 20.87 3.60 0.88
N ASP A 466 21.90 4.45 0.82
CA ASP A 466 22.14 5.34 -0.33
C ASP A 466 22.83 4.64 -1.53
N SER A 467 23.17 3.36 -1.38
CA SER A 467 23.89 2.55 -2.37
C SER A 467 23.02 1.48 -3.05
N MET A 468 21.72 1.41 -2.74
CA MET A 468 20.78 0.68 -3.61
C MET A 468 20.69 1.45 -4.94
N PRO A 469 21.12 0.86 -6.07
CA PRO A 469 20.97 1.53 -7.34
C PRO A 469 19.47 1.76 -7.56
N ALA A 470 19.08 3.03 -7.71
CA ALA A 470 17.93 3.35 -8.53
C ALA A 470 18.18 2.60 -9.84
N SER A 471 17.23 1.77 -10.24
CA SER A 471 17.45 0.81 -11.29
C SER A 471 18.01 1.49 -12.54
N ASP A 472 19.26 1.18 -12.89
CA ASP A 472 19.80 1.38 -14.22
C ASP A 472 19.05 0.42 -15.16
N TRP A 473 17.81 0.77 -15.50
CA TRP A 473 17.11 0.29 -16.68
C TRP A 473 17.28 1.34 -17.80
N ASP A 474 18.50 1.84 -17.97
CA ASP A 474 18.88 2.45 -19.23
C ASP A 474 19.12 1.34 -20.25
N GLY A 475 18.45 1.47 -21.39
CA GLY A 475 18.15 0.37 -22.30
C GLY A 475 19.35 -0.47 -22.71
N VAL A 476 19.23 -1.78 -22.49
CA VAL A 476 19.97 -2.79 -23.24
C VAL A 476 19.41 -2.84 -24.66
N ASN A 477 19.69 -1.80 -25.45
CA ASN A 477 19.85 -1.92 -26.89
C ASN A 477 21.30 -2.34 -27.15
N GLY A 478 21.62 -3.56 -26.73
CA GLY A 478 22.89 -4.23 -26.98
C GLY A 478 22.60 -5.52 -27.73
N SER A 479 23.04 -5.57 -28.99
CA SER A 479 22.88 -6.66 -29.95
C SER A 479 22.87 -8.06 -29.34
N MET A 480 21.79 -8.78 -29.64
CA MET A 480 21.66 -10.22 -29.54
C MET A 480 22.78 -10.90 -30.35
N HIS A 481 23.79 -11.44 -29.67
CA HIS A 481 24.72 -12.41 -30.25
C HIS A 481 24.79 -13.64 -29.35
N GLN A 482 24.23 -14.74 -29.87
CA GLN A 482 24.54 -16.15 -29.67
C GLN A 482 25.13 -16.56 -28.31
N PHE A 483 24.37 -17.31 -27.50
CA PHE A 483 24.42 -18.78 -27.44
C PHE A 483 23.21 -19.33 -26.69
#